data_AF-A0A5N5LAB6-F1
#
_entry.id   AF-A0A5N5LAB6-F1
#
_cell.length_a   1.000
_cell.length_b   1.000
_cell.length_c   1.000
_cell.angle_alpha   90.00
_cell.angle_beta   90.00
_cell.angle_gamma   90.00
#
_symmetry.space_group_name_H-M   'P 1'
#
loop_
_entity.id
_entity.type
_entity.pdbx_description
1 polymer ?
#
loop_
_entity_poly.entity_id
_entity_poly.type
_entity_poly.pdbx_seq_one_letter_code
_entity_poly.pdbx_strand_id
1 'polypeptide(L)'
;MPSEFEVKIEKLKGENNLQNWKKVVLLQLGIYGLQKYVATEIPKTEANLGDRYKVTLLIQSSLSDEVQTRLTNGGSKTDETDPDPKKLYDDIFKIIPAASENAIAELVEEFCRIRRKNFASFHKYLERVCFLRRRLQELIPEFKDEVCIWIALAGIKEYPFYTHLMVQMKEKKLDWEVFTRELT
;
A
#
# COMPACT_ATOMS: atom_id res chain seq x y z
N MET A 1 18.30 -12.19 -34.88
CA MET A 1 18.02 -13.28 -33.92
C MET A 1 17.20 -12.70 -32.80
N PRO A 2 16.00 -13.22 -32.50
CA PRO A 2 15.23 -12.77 -31.34
C PRO A 2 15.88 -13.36 -30.08
N SER A 3 16.34 -12.51 -29.15
CA SER A 3 17.00 -12.97 -27.93
C SER A 3 15.98 -13.54 -26.94
N GLU A 4 16.11 -14.82 -26.60
CA GLU A 4 15.30 -15.59 -25.64
C GLU A 4 15.53 -15.20 -24.16
N PHE A 5 15.69 -13.91 -23.86
CA PHE A 5 15.70 -13.42 -22.49
C PHE A 5 14.49 -12.50 -22.28
N GLU A 6 13.33 -13.11 -22.05
CA GLU A 6 12.14 -12.37 -21.62
C GLU A 6 12.24 -12.11 -20.12
N VAL A 7 12.81 -10.96 -19.76
CA VAL A 7 12.86 -10.50 -18.36
C VAL A 7 11.46 -10.06 -17.96
N LYS A 8 10.76 -10.94 -17.23
CA LYS A 8 9.43 -10.63 -16.70
C LYS A 8 9.54 -9.61 -15.56
N ILE A 9 8.98 -8.42 -15.77
CA ILE A 9 8.87 -7.41 -14.71
C ILE A 9 7.75 -7.86 -13.76
N GLU A 10 8.09 -8.17 -12.51
CA GLU A 10 7.07 -8.37 -11.48
C GLU A 10 6.28 -7.08 -11.26
N LYS A 11 4.97 -7.20 -11.05
CA LYS A 11 4.10 -6.05 -10.81
C LYS A 11 4.57 -5.27 -9.58
N LEU A 12 4.70 -3.95 -9.69
CA LEU A 12 4.89 -3.07 -8.53
C LEU A 12 3.66 -3.18 -7.63
N LYS A 13 3.87 -3.61 -6.38
CA LYS A 13 2.80 -3.78 -5.38
C LYS A 13 2.81 -2.64 -4.36
N GLY A 14 3.97 -2.03 -4.13
CA GLY A 14 4.13 -0.95 -3.18
C GLY A 14 5.60 -0.70 -2.88
N GLU A 15 5.88 -0.09 -1.73
CA GLU A 15 7.25 0.20 -1.28
C GLU A 15 8.10 -1.06 -1.14
N ASN A 16 7.50 -2.15 -0.64
CA ASN A 16 8.17 -3.43 -0.38
C ASN A 16 8.92 -4.03 -1.58
N ASN A 17 8.47 -3.78 -2.81
CA ASN A 17 9.16 -4.23 -4.02
C ASN A 17 9.58 -3.08 -4.96
N LEU A 18 9.51 -1.82 -4.51
CA LEU A 18 9.81 -0.64 -5.33
C LEU A 18 11.26 -0.62 -5.84
N GLN A 19 12.24 -0.94 -4.98
CA GLN A 19 13.66 -0.93 -5.39
C GLN A 19 14.00 -2.06 -6.37
N ASN A 20 13.42 -3.25 -6.18
CA ASN A 20 13.60 -4.35 -7.11
C ASN A 20 12.93 -4.04 -8.46
N TRP A 21 11.68 -3.58 -8.42
CA TRP A 21 10.94 -3.14 -9.61
C TRP A 21 11.72 -2.07 -10.38
N LYS A 22 12.24 -1.05 -9.68
CA LYS A 22 13.10 0.00 -10.26
C LYS A 22 14.25 -0.59 -11.07
N LYS A 23 14.99 -1.52 -10.46
CA LYS A 23 16.16 -2.15 -11.08
C LYS A 23 15.78 -2.90 -12.36
N VAL A 24 14.71 -3.69 -12.32
CA VAL A 24 14.27 -4.49 -13.47
C VAL A 24 13.73 -3.60 -14.60
N VAL A 25 12.93 -2.57 -14.28
CA VAL A 25 12.44 -1.59 -15.26
C VAL A 25 13.61 -0.87 -15.93
N LEU A 26 14.59 -0.39 -15.16
CA LEU A 26 15.75 0.28 -15.72
C LEU A 26 16.56 -0.67 -16.61
N LEU A 27 16.78 -1.93 -16.21
CA LEU A 27 17.46 -2.92 -17.04
C LEU A 27 16.71 -3.16 -18.36
N GLN A 28 15.39 -3.33 -18.31
CA GLN A 28 14.56 -3.55 -19.50
C GLN A 28 14.60 -2.36 -20.45
N LEU A 29 14.48 -1.13 -19.92
CA LEU A 29 14.65 0.08 -20.70
C LEU A 29 16.06 0.21 -21.27
N GLY A 30 17.07 -0.31 -20.57
CA GLY A 30 18.47 -0.32 -21.00
C GLY A 30 18.67 -1.18 -22.25
N ILE A 31 18.06 -2.38 -22.26
CA ILE A 31 18.07 -3.30 -23.40
C ILE A 31 17.51 -2.62 -24.67
N TYR A 32 16.47 -1.79 -24.52
CA TYR A 32 15.87 -1.06 -25.64
C TYR A 32 16.50 0.31 -25.93
N GLY A 33 17.51 0.74 -25.17
CA GLY A 33 18.10 2.09 -25.32
C GLY A 33 17.17 3.24 -24.91
N LEU A 34 16.18 2.97 -24.07
CA LEU A 34 15.11 3.89 -23.68
C LEU A 34 15.25 4.47 -22.26
N GLN A 35 16.30 4.13 -21.50
CA GLN A 35 16.50 4.62 -20.13
C GLN A 35 16.45 6.15 -19.98
N LYS A 36 16.93 6.88 -21.01
CA LYS A 36 16.96 8.34 -21.02
C LYS A 36 15.58 8.99 -20.76
N TYR A 37 14.49 8.32 -21.15
CA TYR A 37 13.13 8.82 -21.01
C TYR A 37 12.59 8.80 -19.58
N VAL A 38 13.25 8.11 -18.65
CA VAL A 38 12.95 8.17 -17.20
C VAL A 38 14.03 8.90 -16.40
N ALA A 39 15.26 8.97 -16.93
CA ALA A 39 16.39 9.58 -16.25
C ALA A 39 16.43 11.12 -16.42
N THR A 40 16.04 11.63 -17.59
CA THR A 40 16.19 13.04 -17.95
C THR A 40 14.93 13.60 -18.56
N GLU A 41 14.70 14.90 -18.39
CA GLU A 41 13.57 15.58 -19.01
C GLU A 41 13.87 15.80 -20.50
N ILE A 42 13.14 15.05 -21.32
CA ILE A 42 13.28 15.10 -22.79
C ILE A 42 12.04 15.83 -23.32
N PRO A 43 12.20 16.96 -24.04
CA PRO A 43 11.09 17.63 -24.68
C PRO A 43 10.35 16.72 -25.66
N LYS A 44 9.03 16.82 -25.72
CA LYS A 44 8.21 16.08 -26.68
C LYS A 44 8.46 16.56 -28.11
N THR A 45 8.67 15.61 -29.02
CA THR A 45 8.72 15.85 -30.47
C THR A 45 8.01 14.70 -31.19
N GLU A 46 7.57 14.91 -32.43
CA GLU A 46 6.97 13.84 -33.23
C GLU A 46 7.91 12.63 -33.39
N ALA A 47 9.22 12.90 -33.52
CA ALA A 47 10.25 11.88 -33.68
C ALA A 47 10.42 10.97 -32.45
N ASN A 48 10.11 11.45 -31.24
CA ASN A 48 10.26 10.68 -30.00
C ASN A 48 8.95 10.17 -29.41
N LEU A 49 7.80 10.52 -30.02
CA LEU A 49 6.48 10.18 -29.51
C LEU A 49 6.29 8.66 -29.35
N GLY A 50 6.72 7.88 -30.34
CA GLY A 50 6.62 6.42 -30.30
C GLY A 50 7.42 5.80 -29.14
N ASP A 51 8.60 6.33 -28.84
CA ASP A 51 9.39 5.89 -27.70
C ASP A 51 8.75 6.27 -26.36
N ARG A 52 8.21 7.50 -26.25
CA ARG A 52 7.47 7.94 -25.05
C ARG A 52 6.30 7.01 -24.74
N TYR A 53 5.53 6.61 -25.76
CA TYR A 53 4.45 5.63 -25.62
C TYR A 53 4.96 4.27 -25.15
N LYS A 54 6.03 3.74 -25.75
CA LYS A 54 6.60 2.44 -25.34
C LYS A 54 7.02 2.43 -23.88
N VAL A 55 7.72 3.47 -23.44
CA VAL A 55 8.19 3.58 -22.05
C VAL A 55 7.01 3.73 -21.09
N THR A 56 6.04 4.58 -21.42
CA THR A 56 4.85 4.80 -20.60
C THR A 56 4.05 3.51 -20.46
N LEU A 57 3.80 2.79 -21.56
CA LEU A 57 3.09 1.52 -21.57
C LEU A 57 3.84 0.44 -20.79
N LEU A 58 5.17 0.37 -20.90
CA LEU A 58 5.99 -0.56 -20.12
C LEU A 58 5.87 -0.28 -18.63
N ILE A 59 5.95 0.99 -18.22
CA ILE A 59 5.80 1.37 -16.81
C ILE A 59 4.39 1.00 -16.34
N GLN A 60 3.34 1.48 -17.02
CA GLN A 60 1.94 1.23 -16.64
C GLN A 60 1.60 -0.26 -16.58
N SER A 61 1.99 -1.03 -17.59
CA SER A 61 1.75 -2.49 -17.62
C SER A 61 2.50 -3.24 -16.53
N SER A 62 3.51 -2.64 -15.92
CA SER A 62 4.24 -3.20 -14.77
C SER A 62 3.67 -2.78 -13.40
N LEU A 63 2.58 -2.01 -13.33
CA LEU A 63 1.94 -1.61 -12.07
C LEU A 63 0.80 -2.55 -11.69
N SER A 64 0.61 -2.83 -10.39
CA SER A 64 -0.62 -3.44 -9.88
C SER A 64 -1.80 -2.46 -9.94
N ASP A 65 -3.03 -2.97 -9.89
CA ASP A 65 -4.24 -2.13 -9.91
C ASP A 65 -4.32 -1.23 -8.66
N GLU A 66 -3.81 -1.71 -7.53
CA GLU A 66 -3.72 -0.93 -6.30
C GLU A 66 -2.76 0.27 -6.45
N VAL A 67 -1.58 0.04 -7.03
CA VAL A 67 -0.59 1.10 -7.30
C VAL A 67 -1.13 2.12 -8.29
N GLN A 68 -1.84 1.67 -9.34
CA GLN A 68 -2.52 2.57 -10.27
C GLN A 68 -3.56 3.45 -9.58
N THR A 69 -4.33 2.87 -8.65
CA THR A 69 -5.33 3.61 -7.86
C THR A 69 -4.66 4.64 -6.94
N ARG A 70 -3.55 4.27 -6.28
CA ARG A 70 -2.76 5.20 -5.43
C ARG A 70 -2.18 6.36 -6.23
N LEU A 71 -1.64 6.10 -7.42
CA LEU A 71 -1.12 7.14 -8.32
C LEU A 71 -2.22 8.12 -8.72
N THR A 72 -3.38 7.60 -9.13
CA THR A 72 -4.55 8.40 -9.51
C THR A 72 -5.00 9.29 -8.35
N ASN A 73 -5.14 8.72 -7.15
CA ASN A 73 -5.52 9.45 -5.94
C ASN A 73 -4.44 10.45 -5.48
N GLY A 74 -3.17 10.18 -5.76
CA GLY A 74 -2.04 11.07 -5.50
C GLY A 74 -1.86 12.20 -6.53
N GLY A 75 -2.77 12.30 -7.51
CA GLY A 75 -2.77 13.37 -8.51
C GLY A 75 -1.85 13.11 -9.71
N SER A 76 -1.28 11.91 -9.84
CA SER A 76 -0.57 11.49 -11.05
C SER A 76 -1.57 11.39 -12.20
N LYS A 77 -1.35 12.18 -13.25
CA LYS A 77 -2.15 12.16 -14.48
C LYS A 77 -1.28 11.62 -15.60
N THR A 78 -1.57 10.41 -16.05
CA THR A 78 -1.10 9.91 -17.34
C THR A 78 -2.09 10.37 -18.40
N ASP A 79 -1.65 11.28 -19.26
CA ASP A 79 -2.41 11.68 -20.44
C ASP A 79 -2.15 10.65 -21.55
N GLU A 80 -3.20 9.98 -22.02
CA GLU A 80 -3.12 9.00 -23.11
C GLU A 80 -2.73 9.66 -24.45
N THR A 81 -2.96 10.96 -24.59
CA THR A 81 -2.62 11.75 -25.79
C THR A 81 -1.27 12.48 -25.65
N ASP A 82 -0.75 12.57 -24.42
CA ASP A 82 0.53 13.19 -24.11
C ASP A 82 1.35 12.39 -23.08
N PRO A 83 1.95 11.25 -23.49
CA PRO A 83 2.70 10.41 -22.58
C PRO A 83 3.93 11.14 -22.05
N ASP A 84 4.03 11.27 -20.74
CA ASP A 84 5.21 11.76 -20.02
C ASP A 84 5.82 10.66 -19.13
N PRO A 85 6.70 9.82 -19.69
CA PRO A 85 7.28 8.69 -18.97
C PRO A 85 8.16 9.14 -17.79
N LYS A 86 8.83 10.29 -17.88
CA LYS A 86 9.63 10.82 -16.79
C LYS A 86 8.74 11.23 -15.64
N LYS A 87 7.72 12.05 -15.92
CA LYS A 87 6.79 12.49 -14.90
C LYS A 87 6.10 11.32 -14.22
N LEU A 88 5.61 10.33 -15.00
CA LEU A 88 5.01 9.12 -14.44
C LEU A 88 6.00 8.38 -13.53
N TYR A 89 7.26 8.22 -13.97
CA TYR A 89 8.29 7.57 -13.17
C TYR A 89 8.56 8.35 -11.88
N ASP A 90 8.73 9.67 -11.95
CA ASP A 90 8.95 10.53 -10.78
C ASP A 90 7.75 10.50 -9.81
N ASP A 91 6.52 10.52 -10.35
CA ASP A 91 5.28 10.41 -9.58
C ASP A 91 5.19 9.07 -8.82
N ILE A 92 5.67 7.97 -9.41
CA ILE A 92 5.80 6.67 -8.71
C ILE A 92 6.72 6.78 -7.50
N PHE A 93 7.92 7.36 -7.65
CA PHE A 93 8.86 7.52 -6.53
C PHE A 93 8.43 8.58 -5.53
N LYS A 94 7.50 9.46 -5.89
CA LYS A 94 6.92 10.44 -4.98
C LYS A 94 5.74 9.89 -4.18
N ILE A 95 4.84 9.16 -4.84
CA ILE A 95 3.54 8.75 -4.28
C ILE A 95 3.62 7.39 -3.60
N ILE A 96 4.37 6.44 -4.17
CA ILE A 96 4.43 5.07 -3.62
C ILE A 96 5.15 5.03 -2.27
N PRO A 97 6.24 5.80 -2.05
CA PRO A 97 6.85 5.95 -0.72
C PRO A 97 6.04 6.83 0.26
N ALA A 98 4.91 7.43 -0.16
CA ALA A 98 4.17 8.39 0.67
C ALA A 98 3.29 7.75 1.75
N ALA A 99 3.10 6.43 1.76
CA ALA A 99 2.72 5.71 2.99
C ALA A 99 4.01 5.30 3.70
N SER A 100 4.77 6.29 4.19
CA SER A 100 6.09 6.05 4.77
C SER A 100 6.02 4.99 5.87
N GLU A 101 7.09 4.21 6.05
CA GLU A 101 7.25 3.35 7.23
C GLU A 101 6.91 4.11 8.52
N ASN A 102 7.18 5.42 8.58
CA ASN A 102 6.81 6.28 9.69
C ASN A 102 5.28 6.41 9.86
N ALA A 103 4.51 6.62 8.79
CA ALA A 103 3.05 6.68 8.88
C ALA A 103 2.44 5.33 9.27
N ILE A 104 3.03 4.22 8.79
CA ILE A 104 2.65 2.87 9.22
C ILE A 104 2.99 2.67 10.70
N ALA A 105 4.19 3.06 11.13
CA ALA A 105 4.63 2.98 12.51
C ALA A 105 3.75 3.82 13.44
N GLU A 106 3.34 5.03 13.03
CA GLU A 106 2.40 5.88 13.78
C GLU A 106 1.03 5.21 13.93
N LEU A 107 0.50 4.58 12.87
CA LEU A 107 -0.76 3.83 12.94
C LEU A 107 -0.65 2.61 13.85
N VAL A 108 0.47 1.87 13.78
CA VAL A 108 0.73 0.72 14.67
C VAL A 108 0.88 1.18 16.11
N GLU A 109 1.60 2.27 16.36
CA GLU A 109 1.80 2.87 17.67
C GLU A 109 0.47 3.32 18.27
N GLU A 110 -0.34 4.04 17.49
CA GLU A 110 -1.68 4.46 17.89
C GLU A 110 -2.53 3.23 18.24
N PHE A 111 -2.54 2.22 17.38
CA PHE A 111 -3.37 1.03 17.60
C PHE A 111 -2.95 0.26 18.85
N CYS A 112 -1.64 0.06 19.08
CA CYS A 112 -1.12 -0.59 20.28
C CYS A 112 -1.44 0.19 21.58
N ARG A 113 -1.52 1.52 21.48
CA ARG A 113 -1.80 2.41 22.62
C ARG A 113 -3.27 2.76 22.79
N ILE A 114 -4.15 2.28 21.92
CA ILE A 114 -5.57 2.58 22.04
C ILE A 114 -6.11 2.04 23.36
N ARG A 115 -6.87 2.87 24.08
CA ARG A 115 -7.49 2.53 25.36
C ARG A 115 -8.92 3.01 25.34
N ARG A 116 -9.86 2.15 25.72
CA ARG A 116 -11.28 2.50 25.75
C ARG A 116 -11.56 3.74 26.60
N LYS A 117 -10.88 3.92 27.73
CA LYS A 117 -11.07 5.08 28.62
C LYS A 117 -10.83 6.46 27.97
N ASN A 118 -10.10 6.51 26.86
CA ASN A 118 -9.83 7.75 26.12
C ASN A 118 -11.00 8.19 25.21
N PHE A 119 -12.08 7.41 25.17
CA PHE A 119 -13.24 7.67 24.31
C PHE A 119 -14.49 7.95 25.15
N ALA A 120 -15.46 8.67 24.59
CA ALA A 120 -16.72 8.96 25.27
C ALA A 120 -17.60 7.70 25.45
N SER A 121 -17.61 6.79 24.47
CA SER A 121 -18.44 5.58 24.47
C SER A 121 -17.71 4.37 23.90
N PHE A 122 -18.23 3.16 24.17
CA PHE A 122 -17.73 1.93 23.55
C PHE A 122 -17.88 1.96 22.04
N HIS A 123 -18.99 2.51 21.56
CA HIS A 123 -19.22 2.74 20.14
C HIS A 123 -18.09 3.58 19.50
N LYS A 124 -17.69 4.71 20.12
CA LYS A 124 -16.60 5.56 19.60
C LYS A 124 -15.23 4.89 19.64
N TYR A 125 -14.99 4.07 20.67
CA TYR A 125 -13.79 3.24 20.75
C TYR A 125 -13.76 2.20 19.61
N LEU A 126 -14.85 1.45 19.43
CA LEU A 126 -14.99 0.44 18.37
C LEU A 126 -14.85 1.07 16.98
N GLU A 127 -15.46 2.24 16.75
CA GLU A 127 -15.33 2.98 15.50
C GLU A 127 -13.85 3.24 15.15
N ARG A 128 -13.06 3.71 16.13
CA ARG A 128 -11.63 3.95 15.91
C ARG A 128 -10.82 2.66 15.75
N VAL A 129 -11.12 1.64 16.55
CA VAL A 129 -10.47 0.31 16.45
C VAL A 129 -10.71 -0.32 15.08
N CYS A 130 -11.96 -0.30 14.57
CA CYS A 130 -12.32 -0.80 13.25
C CYS A 130 -11.64 -0.01 12.13
N PHE A 131 -11.57 1.32 12.27
CA PHE A 131 -10.82 2.16 11.34
C PHE A 131 -9.33 1.77 11.27
N LEU A 132 -8.68 1.64 12.42
CA LEU A 132 -7.25 1.29 12.50
C LEU A 132 -6.98 -0.12 11.95
N ARG A 133 -7.83 -1.12 12.29
CA ARG A 133 -7.74 -2.46 11.72
C ARG A 133 -7.79 -2.42 10.20
N ARG A 134 -8.84 -1.82 9.63
CA ARG A 134 -9.02 -1.76 8.17
C ARG A 134 -7.82 -1.11 7.51
N ARG A 135 -7.34 0.01 8.07
CA ARG A 135 -6.22 0.75 7.50
C ARG A 135 -4.90 -0.01 7.58
N LEU A 136 -4.63 -0.69 8.69
CA LEU A 136 -3.41 -1.50 8.85
C LEU A 136 -3.45 -2.75 7.96
N GLN A 137 -4.61 -3.36 7.73
CA GLN A 137 -4.76 -4.49 6.81
C GLN A 137 -4.61 -4.10 5.34
N GLU A 138 -5.06 -2.90 4.96
CA GLU A 138 -4.80 -2.32 3.63
C GLU A 138 -3.30 -2.09 3.40
N LEU A 139 -2.54 -1.73 4.45
CA LEU A 139 -1.13 -1.36 4.34
C LEU A 139 -0.17 -2.53 4.60
N ILE A 140 -0.57 -3.50 5.42
CA ILE A 140 0.20 -4.66 5.85
C ILE A 140 -0.69 -5.91 5.67
N PRO A 141 -0.64 -6.59 4.51
CA PRO A 141 -1.48 -7.77 4.24
C PRO A 141 -1.31 -8.92 5.25
N GLU A 142 -0.15 -9.02 5.90
CA GLU A 142 0.14 -10.00 6.93
C GLU A 142 -0.46 -9.66 8.31
N PHE A 143 -1.12 -8.52 8.46
CA PHE A 143 -1.70 -8.04 9.72
C PHE A 143 -3.02 -8.75 10.04
N LYS A 144 -2.92 -9.92 10.66
CA LYS A 144 -4.04 -10.82 10.94
C LYS A 144 -5.03 -10.27 11.96
N ASP A 145 -6.30 -10.67 11.81
CA ASP A 145 -7.37 -10.35 12.75
C ASP A 145 -7.06 -10.77 14.18
N GLU A 146 -6.41 -11.93 14.35
CA GLU A 146 -6.00 -12.41 15.68
C GLU A 146 -5.17 -11.38 16.44
N VAL A 147 -4.20 -10.75 15.76
CA VAL A 147 -3.35 -9.70 16.35
C VAL A 147 -4.18 -8.46 16.69
N CYS A 148 -5.11 -8.09 15.79
CA CYS A 148 -6.00 -6.96 16.01
C CYS A 148 -6.88 -7.16 17.26
N ILE A 149 -7.41 -8.37 17.46
CA ILE A 149 -8.24 -8.71 18.63
C ILE A 149 -7.39 -8.63 19.89
N TRP A 150 -6.18 -9.17 19.91
CA TRP A 150 -5.26 -9.07 21.05
C TRP A 150 -4.99 -7.61 21.47
N ILE A 151 -4.72 -6.74 20.50
CA ILE A 151 -4.49 -5.31 20.73
C ILE A 151 -5.76 -4.65 21.29
N ALA A 152 -6.92 -4.92 20.67
CA ALA A 152 -8.19 -4.35 21.09
C ALA A 152 -8.64 -4.85 22.48
N LEU A 153 -8.34 -6.10 22.84
CA LEU A 153 -8.54 -6.66 24.19
C LEU A 153 -7.67 -5.95 25.22
N ALA A 154 -6.40 -5.67 24.91
CA ALA A 154 -5.53 -4.90 25.79
C ALA A 154 -6.08 -3.48 26.06
N GLY A 155 -6.78 -2.90 25.08
CA GLY A 155 -7.46 -1.61 25.18
C GLY A 155 -8.63 -1.55 26.18
N ILE A 156 -9.16 -2.71 26.59
CA ILE A 156 -10.32 -2.86 27.49
C ILE A 156 -10.00 -3.66 28.77
N LYS A 157 -8.72 -3.84 29.10
CA LYS A 157 -8.29 -4.68 30.24
C LYS A 157 -8.90 -4.30 31.61
N GLU A 158 -9.30 -3.04 31.77
CA GLU A 158 -9.87 -2.49 33.00
C GLU A 158 -11.38 -2.83 33.16
N TYR A 159 -12.04 -3.41 32.16
CA TYR A 159 -13.48 -3.64 32.16
C TYR A 159 -13.88 -5.08 32.56
N PRO A 160 -15.00 -5.29 33.28
CA PRO A 160 -15.33 -6.59 33.89
C PRO A 160 -15.43 -7.77 32.91
N PHE A 161 -15.91 -7.53 31.69
CA PHE A 161 -16.06 -8.57 30.67
C PHE A 161 -14.75 -8.96 29.96
N TYR A 162 -13.64 -8.24 30.20
CA TYR A 162 -12.33 -8.55 29.62
C TYR A 162 -11.90 -10.00 29.87
N THR A 163 -12.04 -10.48 31.10
CA THR A 163 -11.62 -11.85 31.46
C THR A 163 -12.40 -12.90 30.67
N HIS A 164 -13.70 -12.66 30.44
CA HIS A 164 -14.54 -13.55 29.65
C HIS A 164 -14.08 -13.60 28.19
N LEU A 165 -13.88 -12.43 27.56
CA LEU A 165 -13.40 -12.35 26.18
C LEU A 165 -12.00 -12.96 26.01
N MET A 166 -11.13 -12.78 27.00
CA MET A 166 -9.79 -13.40 27.01
C MET A 166 -9.83 -14.93 27.05
N VAL A 167 -10.80 -15.52 27.75
CA VAL A 167 -11.01 -16.97 27.73
C VAL A 167 -11.46 -17.42 26.35
N GLN A 168 -12.45 -16.74 25.75
CA GLN A 168 -12.90 -17.05 24.38
C GLN A 168 -11.77 -16.93 23.35
N MET A 169 -10.90 -15.94 23.49
CA MET A 169 -9.72 -15.76 22.63
C MET A 169 -8.75 -16.95 22.73
N LYS A 170 -8.44 -17.40 23.96
CA LYS A 170 -7.55 -18.56 24.18
C LYS A 170 -8.14 -19.87 23.67
N GLU A 171 -9.46 -20.01 23.74
CA GLU A 171 -10.19 -21.15 23.19
C GLU A 171 -10.40 -21.08 21.68
N LYS A 172 -9.91 -20.03 21.01
CA LYS A 172 -10.11 -19.78 19.56
C LYS A 172 -11.59 -19.69 19.16
N LYS A 173 -12.44 -19.19 20.05
CA LYS A 173 -13.88 -18.95 19.83
C LYS A 173 -14.22 -17.49 19.57
N LEU A 174 -13.23 -16.59 19.71
CA LEU A 174 -13.39 -15.17 19.50
C LEU A 174 -12.81 -14.77 18.14
N ASP A 175 -13.68 -14.40 17.22
CA ASP A 175 -13.32 -13.72 15.98
C ASP A 175 -13.69 -12.22 16.06
N TRP A 176 -13.42 -11.47 14.99
CA TRP A 176 -13.67 -10.04 14.97
C TRP A 176 -15.15 -9.68 15.10
N GLU A 177 -16.03 -10.44 14.44
CA GLU A 177 -17.48 -10.19 14.47
C GLU A 177 -18.03 -10.43 15.87
N VAL A 178 -17.66 -11.55 16.49
CA VAL A 178 -18.02 -11.88 17.86
C VAL A 178 -17.49 -10.81 18.82
N PHE A 179 -16.22 -10.41 18.69
CA PHE A 179 -15.63 -9.36 19.51
C PHE A 179 -16.39 -8.03 19.45
N THR A 180 -16.72 -7.55 18.25
CA THR A 180 -17.46 -6.28 18.09
C THR A 180 -18.88 -6.37 18.64
N ARG A 181 -19.55 -7.52 18.48
CA ARG A 181 -20.90 -7.76 19.01
C ARG A 181 -20.95 -7.74 20.53
N GLU A 182 -19.96 -8.34 21.20
CA GLU A 182 -19.89 -8.37 22.68
C GLU A 182 -19.60 -6.99 23.31
N LEU A 183 -19.19 -6.01 22.49
CA LEU A 183 -18.84 -4.65 22.93
C LEU A 183 -19.89 -3.60 22.58
N THR A 184 -21.00 -3.99 21.95
CA THR A 184 -22.11 -3.13 21.54
C THR A 184 -23.31 -3.35 22.45
#